data_AF-A0ABD6DM66-F1
#
_entry.id   AF-A0ABD6DM66-F1
#
_cell.length_a   1.000
_cell.length_b   1.000
_cell.length_c   1.000
_cell.angle_alpha   90.00
_cell.angle_beta   90.00
_cell.angle_gamma   90.00
#
_symmetry.space_group_name_H-M   'P 1'
#
loop_
_entity.id
_entity.type
_entity.pdbx_description
1 polymer ?
#
loop_
_entity_poly.entity_id
_entity_poly.type
_entity_poly.pdbx_seq_one_letter_code
_entity_poly.pdbx_strand_id
1 'polypeptide(L)'
;MTSASDPVLWAAFVAAAVGSYLVRVSFIVLFQRVDEVPRLAERALELVPAAVLAGLVLPSLVAPEGTVAVLTPKVAAGGVATVVAWRTESMAWTLAAGMGALWLLLAV
;
A
#
# COMPACT_ATOMS: atom_id res chain seq x y z
N MET A 1 -7.80 -28.22 -2.44
CA MET A 1 -6.69 -27.49 -3.07
C MET A 1 -7.02 -27.42 -4.56
N THR A 2 -7.60 -26.33 -5.01
CA THR A 2 -8.03 -26.17 -6.42
C THR A 2 -6.79 -25.98 -7.28
N SER A 3 -6.34 -27.04 -7.95
CA SER A 3 -5.40 -26.94 -9.07
C SER A 3 -6.09 -26.15 -10.18
N ALA A 4 -5.87 -24.84 -10.23
CA ALA A 4 -6.22 -24.07 -11.41
C ALA A 4 -5.54 -24.75 -12.61
N SER A 5 -6.31 -25.14 -13.62
CA SER A 5 -5.79 -25.77 -14.83
C SER A 5 -4.75 -24.85 -15.45
N ASP A 6 -3.61 -25.39 -15.91
CA ASP A 6 -2.53 -24.62 -16.56
C ASP A 6 -3.04 -23.54 -17.55
N PRO A 7 -4.01 -23.83 -18.46
CA PRO A 7 -4.56 -22.79 -19.35
C PRO A 7 -5.31 -21.66 -18.63
N VAL A 8 -5.93 -21.91 -17.48
CA VAL A 8 -6.60 -20.89 -16.67
C VAL A 8 -5.58 -19.96 -16.02
N LEU A 9 -4.47 -20.50 -15.52
CA LEU A 9 -3.36 -19.70 -14.97
C LEU A 9 -2.74 -18.80 -16.05
N TRP A 10 -2.47 -19.36 -17.23
CA TRP A 10 -1.97 -18.59 -18.37
C TRP A 10 -2.95 -17.51 -18.81
N ALA A 11 -4.24 -17.83 -18.90
CA ALA A 11 -5.27 -16.83 -19.20
C ALA A 11 -5.31 -15.71 -18.15
N ALA A 12 -5.16 -16.03 -16.87
CA ALA A 12 -5.12 -15.04 -15.79
C ALA A 12 -3.89 -14.11 -15.90
N PHE A 13 -2.71 -14.64 -16.20
CA PHE A 13 -1.52 -13.82 -16.43
C PHE A 13 -1.68 -12.90 -17.64
N VAL A 14 -2.21 -13.41 -18.76
CA VAL A 14 -2.47 -12.61 -19.95
C VAL A 14 -3.51 -11.52 -19.64
N ALA A 15 -4.60 -11.85 -18.95
CA ALA A 15 -5.61 -10.89 -18.55
C ALA A 15 -5.04 -9.79 -17.63
N ALA A 16 -4.21 -10.16 -16.65
CA ALA A 16 -3.55 -9.21 -15.76
C ALA A 16 -2.55 -8.30 -16.52
N ALA A 17 -1.78 -8.87 -17.45
CA ALA A 17 -0.85 -8.14 -18.29
C ALA A 17 -1.57 -7.14 -19.21
N VAL A 18 -2.61 -7.60 -19.92
CA VAL A 18 -3.41 -6.75 -20.81
C VAL A 18 -4.13 -5.66 -20.02
N GLY A 19 -4.75 -5.99 -18.88
CA GLY A 19 -5.41 -5.01 -18.01
C GLY A 19 -4.44 -3.93 -17.53
N SER A 20 -3.26 -4.33 -17.04
CA SER A 20 -2.22 -3.40 -16.59
C SER A 20 -1.72 -2.51 -17.74
N TYR A 21 -1.56 -3.08 -18.93
CA TYR A 21 -1.13 -2.35 -20.12
C TYR A 21 -2.19 -1.34 -20.59
N LEU A 22 -3.48 -1.73 -20.59
CA LEU A 22 -4.59 -0.86 -20.95
C LEU A 22 -4.70 0.35 -20.01
N VAL A 23 -4.46 0.17 -18.71
CA VAL A 23 -4.38 1.29 -17.76
C VAL A 23 -3.27 2.25 -18.17
N ARG A 24 -2.08 1.74 -18.49
CA ARG A 24 -0.94 2.56 -18.91
C ARG A 24 -1.19 3.29 -20.23
N VAL A 25 -1.79 2.62 -21.22
CA VAL A 25 -2.16 3.22 -22.52
C VAL A 25 -3.27 4.25 -22.37
N SER A 26 -4.23 4.04 -21.47
CA SER A 26 -5.31 5.00 -21.21
C SER A 26 -4.75 6.36 -20.79
N PHE A 27 -3.70 6.39 -19.95
CA PHE A 27 -3.02 7.64 -19.62
C PHE A 27 -2.35 8.28 -20.83
N ILE A 28 -1.62 7.50 -21.65
CA ILE A 28 -0.91 8.04 -22.82
C ILE A 28 -1.89 8.64 -23.85
N VAL A 29 -2.99 7.94 -24.15
CA VAL A 29 -4.02 8.42 -25.09
C VAL A 29 -4.77 9.62 -24.51
N LEU A 30 -5.01 9.65 -23.21
CA LEU A 30 -5.66 10.79 -22.54
C LEU A 30 -4.76 12.03 -22.54
N PHE A 31 -3.44 11.87 -22.31
CA PHE A 31 -2.45 12.95 -22.40
C PHE A 31 -2.30 13.50 -23.83
N GLN A 32 -2.54 12.70 -24.87
CA GLN A 32 -2.55 13.19 -26.26
C GLN A 32 -3.83 13.97 -26.63
N ARG A 33 -4.90 13.84 -25.86
CA ARG A 33 -6.19 14.49 -26.14
C ARG A 33 -6.49 15.71 -25.26
N VAL A 34 -5.73 15.89 -24.18
CA VAL A 34 -5.93 16.95 -23.18
C VAL A 34 -4.57 17.64 -22.97
N ASP A 35 -4.29 18.66 -23.79
CA ASP A 35 -3.01 19.41 -23.78
C ASP A 35 -2.67 20.08 -22.44
N GLU A 36 -3.63 20.19 -21.51
CA GLU A 36 -3.39 20.67 -20.14
C GLU A 36 -3.98 19.70 -19.11
N VAL A 37 -3.12 18.87 -18.51
CA VAL A 37 -3.53 18.10 -17.33
C VAL A 37 -3.72 19.08 -16.16
N PRO A 38 -4.91 19.13 -15.53
CA PRO A 38 -5.14 20.01 -14.40
C PRO A 38 -4.19 19.64 -13.26
N ARG A 39 -3.48 20.63 -12.71
CA ARG A 39 -2.47 20.47 -11.64
C ARG A 39 -2.93 19.64 -10.44
N LEU A 40 -4.25 19.55 -10.22
CA LEU A 40 -4.85 18.73 -9.16
C LEU A 40 -4.73 17.22 -9.45
N ALA A 41 -4.88 16.81 -10.72
CA ALA A 41 -4.75 15.43 -11.14
C ALA A 41 -3.29 14.95 -11.08
N GLU A 42 -2.34 15.79 -11.48
CA GLU A 42 -0.90 15.50 -11.40
C GLU A 42 -0.46 15.29 -9.94
N ARG A 43 -0.84 16.19 -9.03
CA ARG A 43 -0.60 16.02 -7.59
C ARG A 43 -1.30 14.78 -7.01
N ALA A 44 -2.53 14.50 -7.44
CA ALA A 44 -3.24 13.31 -6.99
C ALA A 44 -2.52 12.03 -7.43
N LEU A 45 -2.00 11.99 -8.65
CA LEU A 45 -1.25 10.86 -9.20
C LEU A 45 0.09 10.64 -8.47
N GLU A 46 0.80 11.69 -8.09
CA GLU A 46 2.01 11.60 -7.25
C GLU A 46 1.72 11.05 -5.85
N LEU A 47 0.50 11.27 -5.34
CA LEU A 47 0.07 10.77 -4.03
C LEU A 47 -0.47 9.32 -4.10
N VAL A 48 -0.76 8.79 -5.30
CA VAL A 48 -1.26 7.41 -5.46
C VAL A 48 -0.31 6.39 -4.84
N PRO A 49 1.01 6.39 -5.11
CA PRO A 49 1.93 5.42 -4.50
C PRO A 49 1.89 5.43 -2.97
N ALA A 50 1.91 6.63 -2.37
CA ALA A 50 1.85 6.78 -0.92
C ALA A 50 0.51 6.31 -0.34
N ALA A 51 -0.61 6.65 -1.01
CA ALA A 51 -1.94 6.25 -0.61
C ALA A 51 -2.15 4.73 -0.72
N VAL A 52 -1.63 4.10 -1.77
CA VAL A 52 -1.67 2.64 -1.93
C VAL A 52 -0.87 1.95 -0.83
N LEU A 53 0.35 2.41 -0.54
CA LEU A 53 1.14 1.85 0.57
C LEU A 53 0.42 2.00 1.91
N ALA A 54 -0.17 3.18 2.18
CA ALA A 54 -0.99 3.37 3.36
C ALA A 54 -2.19 2.41 3.38
N GLY A 55 -2.90 2.26 2.26
CA GLY A 55 -4.04 1.35 2.12
C GLY A 55 -3.69 -0.14 2.24
N LEU A 56 -2.44 -0.54 1.96
CA LEU A 56 -1.96 -1.91 2.17
C LEU A 56 -1.60 -2.16 3.64
N VAL A 57 -0.97 -1.18 4.29
CA VAL A 57 -0.46 -1.32 5.66
C VAL A 57 -1.55 -1.08 6.71
N LEU A 58 -2.45 -0.13 6.50
CA LEU A 58 -3.49 0.23 7.48
C LEU A 58 -4.43 -0.95 7.86
N PRO A 59 -5.02 -1.72 6.92
CA PRO A 59 -5.88 -2.85 7.28
C PRO A 59 -5.09 -3.97 7.98
N SER A 60 -3.83 -4.20 7.58
CA SER A 60 -2.99 -5.20 8.25
C SER A 60 -2.59 -4.80 9.67
N LEU A 61 -2.65 -3.50 10.00
CA LEU A 61 -2.47 -2.99 11.37
C LEU A 61 -3.77 -3.03 12.20
N VAL A 62 -4.90 -2.60 11.64
CA VAL A 62 -6.15 -2.37 12.40
C VAL A 62 -7.05 -3.60 12.48
N ALA A 63 -7.06 -4.44 11.44
CA ALA A 63 -7.95 -5.59 11.34
C ALA A 63 -7.25 -6.80 10.67
N PRO A 64 -6.15 -7.34 11.25
CA PRO A 64 -5.41 -8.44 10.66
C PRO A 64 -6.25 -9.72 10.46
N GLU A 65 -7.23 -9.98 11.33
CA GLU A 65 -8.11 -11.16 11.28
C GLU A 65 -9.55 -10.80 10.83
N GLY A 66 -9.74 -9.66 10.15
CA GLY A 66 -11.05 -9.19 9.69
C GLY A 66 -11.95 -8.61 10.79
N THR A 67 -11.53 -8.65 12.05
CA THR A 67 -12.20 -7.98 13.18
C THR A 67 -11.38 -6.75 13.59
N VAL A 68 -12.04 -5.60 13.75
CA VAL A 68 -11.40 -4.34 14.14
C VAL A 68 -10.89 -4.46 15.58
N ALA A 69 -9.57 -4.52 15.75
CA ALA A 69 -8.92 -4.75 17.02
C ALA A 69 -8.03 -3.55 17.39
N VAL A 70 -8.68 -2.43 17.72
CA VAL A 70 -8.02 -1.12 17.97
C VAL A 70 -7.12 -1.14 19.22
N LEU A 71 -7.38 -2.04 20.17
CA LEU A 71 -6.62 -2.18 21.43
C LEU A 71 -5.49 -3.21 21.36
N THR A 72 -5.02 -3.55 20.16
CA THR A 72 -3.93 -4.53 19.99
C THR A 72 -2.56 -3.84 20.12
N PRO A 73 -1.54 -4.49 20.73
CA PRO A 73 -0.16 -3.97 20.75
C PRO A 73 0.40 -3.61 19.36
N LYS A 74 -0.07 -4.24 18.28
CA LYS A 74 0.25 -3.86 16.89
C LYS A 74 -0.21 -2.45 16.52
N VAL A 75 -1.40 -2.02 16.95
CA VAL A 75 -1.92 -0.68 16.67
C VAL A 75 -1.14 0.37 17.47
N ALA A 76 -0.80 0.05 18.72
CA ALA A 76 0.06 0.90 19.55
C ALA A 76 1.47 1.05 18.94
N ALA A 77 2.09 -0.05 18.49
CA ALA A 77 3.39 -0.02 17.80
C ALA A 77 3.32 0.74 16.48
N GLY A 78 2.22 0.59 15.72
CA GLY A 78 1.96 1.37 14.51
C GLY A 78 1.87 2.87 14.79
N GLY A 79 1.16 3.27 15.85
CA GLY A 79 1.08 4.66 16.29
C GLY A 79 2.44 5.25 16.67
N VAL A 80 3.25 4.50 17.44
CA VAL A 80 4.62 4.91 17.78
C VAL A 80 5.47 5.07 16.51
N ALA A 81 5.38 4.12 15.57
CA ALA A 81 6.08 4.21 14.30
C ALA A 81 5.64 5.43 13.47
N THR A 82 4.36 5.80 13.47
CA THR A 82 3.86 7.02 12.79
C THR A 82 4.42 8.29 13.44
N VAL A 83 4.46 8.37 14.77
CA VAL A 83 5.01 9.53 15.49
C VAL A 83 6.51 9.68 15.20
N VAL A 84 7.25 8.58 15.20
CA VAL A 84 8.68 8.57 14.86
C VAL A 84 8.90 8.90 13.38
N ALA A 85 8.05 8.42 12.47
CA ALA A 85 8.11 8.77 11.05
C ALA A 85 8.03 10.26 10.84
N TRP A 86 7.08 10.89 11.52
CA TRP A 86 6.85 12.30 11.39
C TRP A 86 7.97 13.15 12.00
N ARG A 87 8.65 12.63 13.03
CA ARG A 87 9.68 13.38 13.76
C ARG A 87 11.09 13.23 13.18
N THR A 88 11.42 12.06 12.63
CA THR A 88 12.79 11.69 12.27
C THR A 88 13.06 11.73 10.77
N GLU A 89 12.01 11.81 9.95
CA GLU A 89 12.06 11.90 8.48
C GLU A 89 12.97 10.84 7.80
N SER A 90 13.29 9.76 8.53
CA SER A 90 14.26 8.74 8.14
C SER A 90 13.69 7.34 8.33
N MET A 91 13.71 6.57 7.24
CA MET A 91 13.18 5.19 7.19
C MET A 91 13.87 4.24 8.18
N ALA A 92 15.16 4.47 8.47
CA ALA A 92 15.91 3.60 9.38
C ALA A 92 15.43 3.74 10.83
N TRP A 93 15.18 4.97 11.30
CA TRP A 93 14.71 5.22 12.66
C TRP A 93 13.27 4.79 12.87
N THR A 94 12.41 4.91 11.86
CA THR A 94 11.04 4.36 11.92
C THR A 94 11.01 2.86 12.01
N LEU A 95 11.82 2.16 11.21
CA LEU A 95 11.91 0.70 11.29
C LEU A 95 12.42 0.27 12.66
N ALA A 96 13.51 0.88 13.14
CA ALA A 96 14.12 0.56 14.43
C ALA A 96 13.16 0.80 15.59
N ALA A 97 12.45 1.93 15.61
CA ALA A 97 11.48 2.24 16.66
C ALA A 97 10.24 1.34 16.59
N GLY A 98 9.73 1.05 15.40
CA GLY A 98 8.58 0.17 15.20
C GLY A 98 8.89 -1.27 15.62
N MET A 99 10.03 -1.82 15.20
CA MET A 99 10.49 -3.14 15.64
C MET A 99 10.79 -3.16 17.15
N GLY A 100 11.46 -2.13 17.67
CA GLY A 100 11.76 -2.02 19.10
C GLY A 100 10.50 -1.98 19.97
N ALA A 101 9.49 -1.20 19.58
CA ALA A 101 8.21 -1.13 20.28
C ALA A 101 7.45 -2.46 20.22
N LEU A 102 7.42 -3.10 19.05
CA LEU A 102 6.77 -4.40 18.88
C LEU A 102 7.46 -5.48 19.71
N TRP A 103 8.79 -5.50 19.75
CA TRP A 103 9.56 -6.44 20.56
C TRP A 103 9.35 -6.22 22.05
N LEU A 104 9.32 -4.97 22.51
CA LEU A 104 9.04 -4.65 23.91
C LEU A 104 7.62 -5.07 24.32
N LEU A 105 6.63 -4.88 23.45
CA LEU A 105 5.24 -5.26 23.71
C LEU A 105 4.99 -6.77 23.61
N LEU A 106 5.85 -7.52 22.91
CA LEU A 106 5.72 -8.97 22.73
C LEU A 106 6.59 -9.76 23.71
N ALA A 107 7.62 -9.12 24.29
CA ALA A 107 8.46 -9.67 25.34
C ALA A 107 7.85 -9.55 26.75
N VAL A 108 6.81 -8.72 26.91
CA VAL A 108 5.97 -8.61 28.12
C VAL A 108 4.75 -9.51 27.97
#